data_AF-A0A7I4XZJ8-F1
#
_entry.id   AF-A0A7I4XZJ8-F1
#
_cell.length_a   1.000
_cell.length_b   1.000
_cell.length_c   1.000
_cell.angle_alpha   90.00
_cell.angle_beta   90.00
_cell.angle_gamma   90.00
#
_symmetry.space_group_name_H-M   'P 1'
#
loop_
_entity.id
_entity.type
_entity.pdbx_description
1 polymer ?
#
loop_
_entity_poly.entity_id
_entity_poly.type
_entity_poly.pdbx_seq_one_letter_code
_entity_poly.pdbx_strand_id
1 'polypeptide(L)'
;CDAIKRWFDFFPVLSEEEHRFPLAYAMLVHKDVTQVMMLLSAIYQPQNQFCVAVDGNADETFWQVMKAVSHCYPNIRVLKAKRIEWCSYEILEAIFGCVMRLANSTADWKYMQILSGVDAPLKTNLEMVRILTALNGSFNTEIAPFEWYRLNRKRMKDSPLPIIKSSLAATFSREAANFMVKDKEPLALMNRCGARLRETLSYFPCLVALTAEISCGENME
;
A
#
# COMPACT_ATOMS: atom_id res chain seq x y z
N CYS A 1 -13.25 16.90 14.34
CA CYS A 1 -12.24 16.06 15.01
C CYS A 1 -12.80 15.36 16.24
N ASP A 2 -13.54 16.06 17.10
CA ASP A 2 -14.14 15.46 18.32
C ASP A 2 -15.06 14.26 18.02
N ALA A 3 -15.85 14.32 16.94
CA ALA A 3 -16.65 13.18 16.50
C ALA A 3 -15.77 11.96 16.15
N ILE A 4 -14.67 12.12 15.42
CA ILE A 4 -13.78 11.00 15.09
C ILE A 4 -13.18 10.42 16.37
N LYS A 5 -12.70 11.28 17.27
CA LYS A 5 -12.12 10.86 18.56
C LYS A 5 -13.13 10.12 19.44
N ARG A 6 -14.37 10.58 19.50
CA ARG A 6 -15.43 9.97 20.31
C ARG A 6 -15.84 8.59 19.82
N TRP A 7 -15.81 8.35 18.50
CA TRP A 7 -16.35 7.12 17.91
C TRP A 7 -15.28 6.07 17.59
N PHE A 8 -14.06 6.49 17.28
CA PHE A 8 -13.00 5.60 16.78
C PHE A 8 -11.70 5.68 17.60
N ASP A 9 -11.73 6.28 18.80
CA ASP A 9 -10.62 6.52 19.74
C ASP A 9 -9.20 6.19 19.23
N PHE A 10 -8.43 7.23 18.91
CA PHE A 10 -7.05 7.09 18.42
C PHE A 10 -6.10 7.16 19.61
N PHE A 11 -5.64 5.97 20.04
CA PHE A 11 -4.85 5.81 21.25
C PHE A 11 -3.51 6.59 21.21
N PRO A 12 -3.04 7.10 22.36
CA PRO A 12 -1.71 7.68 22.47
C PRO A 12 -0.63 6.59 22.41
N VAL A 13 0.63 7.01 22.20
CA VAL A 13 1.79 6.11 22.26
C VAL A 13 1.90 5.48 23.65
N LEU A 14 1.99 4.15 23.69
CA LEU A 14 2.00 3.41 24.96
C LEU A 14 3.41 3.05 25.44
N SER A 15 4.42 3.09 24.56
CA SER A 15 5.80 2.75 24.92
C SER A 15 6.88 3.55 24.17
N GLU A 16 8.03 3.71 24.82
CA GLU A 16 9.23 4.32 24.22
C GLU A 16 9.80 3.47 23.08
N GLU A 17 9.63 2.15 23.13
CA GLU A 17 10.02 1.21 22.06
C GLU A 17 9.26 1.54 20.76
N GLU A 18 7.95 1.74 20.86
CA GLU A 18 7.12 2.14 19.73
C GLU A 18 7.44 3.54 19.23
N HIS A 19 7.82 4.46 20.13
CA HIS A 19 8.19 5.82 19.75
C HIS A 19 9.48 5.86 18.89
N ARG A 20 10.46 5.01 19.21
CA ARG A 20 11.75 4.92 18.51
C ARG A 20 11.71 4.15 17.20
N PHE A 21 10.62 3.43 16.93
CA PHE A 21 10.47 2.64 15.72
C PHE A 21 9.14 2.96 15.00
N PRO A 22 8.99 4.17 14.41
CA PRO A 22 7.74 4.53 13.76
C PRO A 22 7.49 3.68 12.52
N LEU A 23 6.24 3.24 12.36
CA LEU A 23 5.80 2.48 11.20
C LEU A 23 5.13 3.39 10.16
N ALA A 24 5.08 2.93 8.92
CA ALA A 24 4.37 3.56 7.84
C ALA A 24 3.33 2.62 7.23
N TYR A 25 2.22 3.17 6.75
CA TYR A 25 1.15 2.40 6.13
C TYR A 25 0.71 3.07 4.83
N ALA A 26 0.71 2.31 3.74
CA ALA A 26 0.13 2.70 2.47
C ALA A 26 -1.19 1.93 2.29
N MET A 27 -2.31 2.64 2.30
CA MET A 27 -3.65 2.06 2.30
C MET A 27 -4.37 2.40 1.00
N LEU A 28 -5.02 1.42 0.37
CA LEU A 28 -5.94 1.65 -0.76
C LEU A 28 -7.37 1.33 -0.33
N VAL A 29 -8.27 2.32 -0.42
CA VAL A 29 -9.64 2.25 0.12
C VAL A 29 -10.68 2.79 -0.86
N HIS A 30 -11.92 2.26 -0.83
CA HIS A 30 -12.93 2.64 -1.83
C HIS A 30 -14.43 2.54 -1.44
N LYS A 31 -14.84 1.85 -0.35
CA LYS A 31 -16.27 1.54 -0.12
C LYS A 31 -16.79 1.77 1.30
N ASP A 32 -16.29 1.02 2.29
CA ASP A 32 -16.83 1.07 3.65
C ASP A 32 -16.00 1.98 4.55
N VAL A 33 -16.51 3.18 4.83
CA VAL A 33 -15.82 4.15 5.68
C VAL A 33 -15.73 3.68 7.12
N THR A 34 -16.72 2.92 7.61
CA THR A 34 -16.73 2.42 8.98
C THR A 34 -15.63 1.39 9.16
N GLN A 35 -15.50 0.46 8.23
CA GLN A 35 -14.43 -0.54 8.24
C GLN A 35 -13.05 0.11 8.17
N VAL A 36 -12.88 1.11 7.29
CA VAL A 36 -11.61 1.86 7.18
C VAL A 36 -11.29 2.62 8.46
N MET A 37 -12.28 3.24 9.09
CA MET A 37 -12.10 3.96 10.36
C MET A 37 -11.81 3.01 11.52
N MET A 38 -12.40 1.82 11.55
CA MET A 38 -12.07 0.76 12.51
C MET A 38 -10.65 0.25 12.32
N LEU A 39 -10.24 0.00 11.07
CA LEU A 39 -8.87 -0.38 10.74
C LEU A 39 -7.89 0.70 11.20
N LEU A 40 -8.12 1.96 10.82
CA LEU A 40 -7.30 3.10 11.24
C LEU A 40 -7.23 3.19 12.76
N SER A 41 -8.35 3.11 13.47
CA SER A 41 -8.39 3.08 14.94
C SER A 41 -7.48 2.01 15.54
N ALA A 42 -7.52 0.79 14.99
CA ALA A 42 -6.77 -0.34 15.50
C ALA A 42 -5.25 -0.24 15.27
N ILE A 43 -4.80 0.46 14.23
CA ILE A 43 -3.37 0.59 13.88
C ILE A 43 -2.79 1.98 14.15
N TYR A 44 -3.63 2.96 14.49
CA TYR A 44 -3.19 4.34 14.64
C TYR A 44 -2.25 4.48 15.83
N GLN A 45 -1.12 5.13 15.57
CA GLN A 45 -0.23 5.65 16.60
C GLN A 45 0.29 7.03 16.17
N PRO A 46 0.40 8.01 17.08
CA PRO A 46 0.84 9.37 16.76
C PRO A 46 2.18 9.48 16.02
N GLN A 47 3.14 8.60 16.31
CA GLN A 47 4.46 8.57 15.66
C GLN A 47 4.42 7.90 14.27
N ASN A 48 3.49 6.97 14.05
CA ASN A 48 3.36 6.26 12.79
C ASN A 48 2.86 7.20 11.68
N GLN A 49 3.13 6.85 10.43
CA GLN A 49 2.76 7.62 9.25
C GLN A 49 1.77 6.85 8.38
N PHE A 50 0.73 7.51 7.91
CA PHE A 50 -0.30 6.88 7.08
C PHE A 50 -0.44 7.65 5.77
N CYS A 51 -0.49 6.91 4.68
CA CYS A 51 -0.95 7.42 3.40
C CYS A 51 -2.14 6.58 2.96
N VAL A 52 -3.27 7.25 2.72
CA VAL A 52 -4.52 6.62 2.28
C VAL A 52 -4.83 7.10 0.87
N ALA A 53 -4.67 6.22 -0.10
CA ALA A 53 -5.16 6.41 -1.45
C ALA A 53 -6.65 6.05 -1.50
N VAL A 54 -7.49 7.03 -1.82
CA VAL A 54 -8.93 6.85 -2.00
C VAL A 54 -9.21 6.68 -3.49
N ASP A 55 -9.79 5.54 -3.86
CA ASP A 55 -10.21 5.25 -5.23
C ASP A 55 -11.11 6.35 -5.80
N GLY A 56 -10.91 6.74 -7.06
CA GLY A 56 -11.77 7.68 -7.77
C GLY A 56 -13.20 7.21 -7.99
N ASN A 57 -13.50 5.93 -7.74
CA ASN A 57 -14.86 5.36 -7.72
C ASN A 57 -15.56 5.48 -6.37
N ALA A 58 -14.83 5.85 -5.30
CA ALA A 58 -15.45 6.09 -4.00
C ALA A 58 -16.45 7.25 -4.09
N ASP A 59 -17.55 7.16 -3.34
CA ASP A 59 -18.53 8.23 -3.31
C ASP A 59 -17.96 9.50 -2.66
N GLU A 60 -18.60 10.63 -2.94
CA GLU A 60 -18.12 11.93 -2.46
C GLU A 60 -18.17 12.01 -0.92
N THR A 61 -19.11 11.33 -0.27
CA THR A 61 -19.20 11.30 1.20
C THR A 61 -17.99 10.61 1.80
N PHE A 62 -17.60 9.46 1.25
CA PHE A 62 -16.40 8.72 1.65
C PHE A 62 -15.16 9.61 1.53
N TRP A 63 -15.00 10.30 0.39
CA TRP A 63 -13.88 11.22 0.17
C TRP A 63 -13.86 12.35 1.20
N GLN A 64 -15.00 12.98 1.49
CA GLN A 64 -15.09 14.08 2.47
C GLN A 64 -14.75 13.61 3.88
N VAL A 65 -15.16 12.39 4.28
CA VAL A 65 -14.80 11.82 5.58
C VAL A 65 -13.29 11.59 5.66
N MET A 66 -12.68 10.94 4.67
CA MET A 66 -11.23 10.71 4.69
C MET A 66 -10.44 12.02 4.67
N LYS A 67 -10.91 13.02 3.91
CA LYS A 67 -10.32 14.37 3.92
C LYS A 67 -10.41 14.99 5.32
N ALA A 68 -11.56 14.91 5.99
CA ALA A 68 -11.72 15.39 7.36
C ALA A 68 -10.79 14.67 8.35
N VAL A 69 -10.59 13.35 8.19
CA VAL A 69 -9.63 12.58 9.01
C VAL A 69 -8.22 13.13 8.85
N SER A 70 -7.73 13.32 7.62
CA SER A 70 -6.40 13.90 7.38
C SER A 70 -6.23 15.32 7.91
N HIS A 71 -7.31 16.10 7.99
CA HIS A 71 -7.27 17.42 8.63
C HIS A 71 -7.11 17.32 10.15
N CYS A 72 -7.73 16.31 10.77
CA CYS A 72 -7.68 16.10 12.21
C CYS A 72 -6.38 15.42 12.70
N TYR A 73 -5.76 14.61 11.85
CA TYR A 73 -4.58 13.80 12.19
C TYR A 73 -3.46 14.07 11.17
N PRO A 74 -2.49 14.95 11.48
CA PRO A 74 -1.48 15.41 10.51
C PRO A 74 -0.54 14.31 9.98
N ASN A 75 -0.41 13.20 10.72
CA ASN A 75 0.34 12.01 10.30
C ASN A 75 -0.46 11.08 9.37
N ILE A 76 -1.74 11.38 9.11
CA ILE A 76 -2.56 10.74 8.09
C ILE A 76 -2.67 11.66 6.88
N ARG A 77 -2.15 11.20 5.74
CA ARG A 77 -2.22 11.90 4.46
C ARG A 77 -3.16 11.16 3.54
N VAL A 78 -4.03 11.89 2.87
CA VAL A 78 -5.00 11.31 1.94
C VAL A 78 -4.69 11.78 0.53
N LEU A 79 -4.73 10.86 -0.42
CA LEU A 79 -4.54 11.09 -1.85
C LEU A 79 -5.81 10.65 -2.59
N LYS A 80 -6.25 11.41 -3.58
CA LYS A 80 -7.31 10.98 -4.50
C LYS A 80 -6.65 10.23 -5.65
N ALA A 81 -6.94 8.95 -5.78
CA ALA A 81 -6.48 8.12 -6.89
C ALA A 81 -7.38 8.32 -8.11
N LYS A 82 -6.95 7.76 -9.26
CA LYS A 82 -7.83 7.60 -10.42
C LYS A 82 -8.93 6.58 -10.10
N ARG A 83 -9.91 6.48 -11.00
CA ARG A 83 -10.89 5.38 -10.93
C ARG A 83 -10.17 4.06 -11.13
N ILE A 84 -10.37 3.15 -10.19
CA ILE A 84 -9.71 1.85 -10.20
C ILE A 84 -10.73 0.79 -10.60
N GLU A 85 -10.41 0.07 -11.66
CA GLU A 85 -11.12 -1.18 -11.96
C GLU A 85 -10.40 -2.33 -11.27
N TRP A 86 -11.15 -3.40 -11.01
CA TRP A 86 -10.55 -4.59 -10.45
C TRP A 86 -9.44 -5.11 -11.37
N CYS A 87 -8.30 -5.45 -10.79
CA CYS A 87 -7.09 -5.87 -11.50
C CYS A 87 -6.37 -4.83 -12.35
N SER A 88 -6.82 -3.58 -12.34
CA SER A 88 -6.22 -2.52 -13.13
C SER A 88 -4.85 -2.04 -12.61
N TYR A 89 -4.05 -1.45 -13.51
CA TYR A 89 -2.75 -0.86 -13.18
C TYR A 89 -2.87 0.29 -12.18
N GLU A 90 -4.02 0.95 -12.16
CA GLU A 90 -4.35 2.09 -11.31
C GLU A 90 -4.25 1.71 -9.81
N ILE A 91 -4.42 0.43 -9.45
CA ILE A 91 -4.14 -0.08 -8.08
C ILE A 91 -2.68 0.18 -7.70
N LEU A 92 -1.76 -0.18 -8.59
CA LEU A 92 -0.32 -0.03 -8.38
C LEU A 92 0.07 1.44 -8.38
N GLU A 93 -0.49 2.23 -9.30
CA GLU A 93 -0.25 3.67 -9.37
C GLU A 93 -0.69 4.35 -8.06
N ALA A 94 -1.86 3.98 -7.52
CA ALA A 94 -2.38 4.53 -6.27
C ALA A 94 -1.51 4.19 -5.06
N ILE A 95 -1.14 2.91 -4.90
CA ILE A 95 -0.27 2.45 -3.81
C ILE A 95 1.13 3.07 -3.93
N PHE A 96 1.71 3.07 -5.13
CA PHE A 96 3.04 3.64 -5.33
C PHE A 96 3.05 5.16 -5.13
N GLY A 97 1.96 5.86 -5.46
CA GLY A 97 1.78 7.27 -5.08
C GLY A 97 1.91 7.48 -3.57
N CYS A 98 1.38 6.56 -2.76
CA CYS A 98 1.58 6.56 -1.32
C CYS A 98 3.03 6.23 -0.90
N VAL A 99 3.66 5.23 -1.53
CA VAL A 99 5.08 4.90 -1.29
C VAL A 99 5.96 6.13 -1.55
N MET A 100 5.77 6.80 -2.69
CA MET A 100 6.47 8.05 -3.03
C MET A 100 6.27 9.14 -1.98
N ARG A 101 5.02 9.34 -1.54
CA ARG A 101 4.67 10.39 -0.56
C ARG A 101 5.30 10.15 0.81
N LEU A 102 5.36 8.89 1.23
CA LEU A 102 5.94 8.48 2.52
C LEU A 102 7.47 8.44 2.46
N ALA A 103 8.06 7.96 1.37
CA ALA A 103 9.51 7.97 1.14
C ALA A 103 10.08 9.40 1.13
N ASN A 104 9.38 10.33 0.48
CA ASN A 104 9.76 11.75 0.44
C ASN A 104 9.33 12.55 1.68
N SER A 105 8.76 11.90 2.70
CA SER A 105 8.42 12.57 3.95
C SER A 105 9.66 12.78 4.84
N THR A 106 9.62 13.82 5.67
CA THR A 106 10.64 14.10 6.68
C THR A 106 10.56 13.18 7.90
N ALA A 107 9.50 12.37 8.01
CA ALA A 107 9.33 11.43 9.10
C ALA A 107 10.31 10.26 8.97
N ASP A 108 10.95 9.90 10.09
CA ASP A 108 11.94 8.83 10.18
C ASP A 108 11.30 7.47 10.52
N TRP A 109 10.30 7.08 9.74
CA TRP A 109 9.68 5.76 9.84
C TRP A 109 10.65 4.67 9.36
N LYS A 110 10.49 3.44 9.87
CA LYS A 110 11.45 2.34 9.67
C LYS A 110 10.96 1.29 8.67
N TYR A 111 9.69 0.94 8.76
CA TYR A 111 9.06 -0.06 7.90
C TYR A 111 7.70 0.42 7.41
N MET A 112 7.35 0.02 6.20
CA MET A 112 6.05 0.27 5.58
C MET A 112 5.29 -1.03 5.38
N GLN A 113 3.97 -0.98 5.58
CA GLN A 113 3.04 -2.05 5.21
C GLN A 113 2.03 -1.54 4.18
N ILE A 114 1.74 -2.35 3.17
CA ILE A 114 0.66 -2.09 2.22
C ILE A 114 -0.60 -2.78 2.74
N LEU A 115 -1.70 -2.03 2.85
CA LEU A 115 -3.00 -2.52 3.32
C LEU A 115 -4.12 -2.17 2.35
N SER A 116 -5.16 -2.98 2.37
CA SER A 116 -6.45 -2.72 1.75
C SER A 116 -7.46 -2.21 2.79
N GLY A 117 -8.55 -1.59 2.32
CA GLY A 117 -9.65 -1.16 3.19
C GLY A 117 -10.41 -2.29 3.90
N VAL A 118 -10.13 -3.56 3.57
CA VAL A 118 -10.79 -4.73 4.19
C VAL A 118 -9.87 -5.53 5.13
N ASP A 119 -8.63 -5.08 5.31
CA ASP A 119 -7.67 -5.75 6.20
C ASP A 119 -8.00 -5.49 7.67
N ALA A 120 -7.46 -6.33 8.55
CA ALA A 120 -7.55 -6.17 9.99
C ALA A 120 -6.24 -6.61 10.67
N PRO A 121 -5.74 -5.88 11.68
CA PRO A 121 -4.51 -6.24 12.38
C PRO A 121 -4.74 -7.46 13.28
N LEU A 122 -3.79 -8.40 13.27
CA LEU A 122 -3.75 -9.56 14.16
C LEU A 122 -2.72 -9.43 15.29
N LYS A 123 -2.06 -8.28 15.35
CA LYS A 123 -0.95 -7.96 16.26
C LYS A 123 -1.10 -6.51 16.69
N THR A 124 -0.74 -6.24 17.93
CA THR A 124 -0.63 -4.89 18.48
C THR A 124 0.51 -4.13 17.80
N ASN A 125 0.51 -2.80 17.92
CA ASN A 125 1.60 -1.99 17.36
C ASN A 125 2.97 -2.37 17.95
N LEU A 126 3.08 -2.63 19.26
CA LEU A 126 4.31 -3.11 19.89
C LEU A 126 4.78 -4.46 19.33
N GLU A 127 3.88 -5.43 19.16
CA GLU A 127 4.24 -6.71 18.52
C GLU A 127 4.73 -6.50 17.09
N MET A 128 4.07 -5.63 16.32
CA MET A 128 4.52 -5.29 14.98
C MET A 128 5.90 -4.63 14.96
N VAL A 129 6.16 -3.68 15.87
CA VAL A 129 7.49 -3.06 16.01
C VAL A 129 8.56 -4.13 16.23
N ARG A 130 8.32 -5.10 17.11
CA ARG A 130 9.26 -6.19 17.39
C ARG A 130 9.46 -7.12 16.20
N ILE A 131 8.38 -7.54 15.55
CA ILE A 131 8.44 -8.39 14.35
C ILE A 131 9.25 -7.69 13.25
N LEU A 132 8.96 -6.42 12.97
CA LEU A 132 9.60 -5.67 11.90
C LEU A 132 11.05 -5.29 12.23
N THR A 133 11.36 -5.08 13.50
CA THR A 133 12.75 -4.97 13.97
C THR A 133 13.53 -6.25 13.68
N ALA A 134 12.93 -7.42 13.94
CA ALA A 134 13.56 -8.72 13.68
C ALA A 134 13.78 -9.00 12.19
N LEU A 135 13.00 -8.38 11.28
CA LEU A 135 13.23 -8.48 9.83
C LEU A 135 14.50 -7.77 9.36
N ASN A 136 15.07 -6.85 10.16
CA ASN A 136 16.40 -6.27 9.95
C ASN A 136 16.69 -5.75 8.52
N GLY A 137 15.81 -4.90 8.00
CA GLY A 137 15.91 -4.31 6.67
C GLY A 137 15.41 -5.21 5.53
N SER A 138 15.04 -6.47 5.81
CA SER A 138 14.53 -7.40 4.80
C SER A 138 13.17 -6.99 4.26
N PHE A 139 12.93 -7.36 3.02
CA PHE A 139 11.64 -7.28 2.35
C PHE A 139 10.83 -8.54 2.66
N ASN A 140 9.58 -8.39 3.11
CA ASN A 140 8.67 -9.51 3.35
C ASN A 140 7.46 -9.42 2.41
N THR A 141 7.30 -10.43 1.56
CA THR A 141 6.17 -10.60 0.65
C THR A 141 6.07 -12.06 0.23
N GLU A 142 4.91 -12.48 -0.23
CA GLU A 142 4.76 -13.74 -0.93
C GLU A 142 5.58 -13.72 -2.24
N ILE A 143 6.31 -14.79 -2.51
CA ILE A 143 6.98 -15.02 -3.79
C ILE A 143 6.60 -16.42 -4.27
N ALA A 144 6.00 -16.48 -5.45
CA ALA A 144 5.61 -17.72 -6.11
C ALA A 144 6.11 -17.74 -7.57
N PRO A 145 6.28 -18.93 -8.17
CA PRO A 145 6.54 -19.03 -9.60
C PRO A 145 5.43 -18.37 -10.41
N PHE A 146 5.80 -17.65 -11.47
CA PHE A 146 4.82 -17.03 -12.34
C PHE A 146 4.09 -18.09 -13.18
N GLU A 147 2.77 -17.95 -13.25
CA GLU A 147 1.88 -18.83 -14.01
C GLU A 147 1.88 -18.45 -15.49
N TRP A 148 2.80 -19.04 -16.27
CA TRP A 148 3.08 -18.65 -17.66
C TRP A 148 1.87 -18.61 -18.60
N TYR A 149 0.83 -19.41 -18.36
CA TYR A 149 -0.40 -19.40 -19.15
C TYR A 149 -1.12 -18.04 -19.11
N ARG A 150 -0.95 -17.24 -18.04
CA ARG A 150 -1.55 -15.91 -17.87
C ARG A 150 -1.01 -14.85 -18.84
N LEU A 151 0.12 -15.10 -19.52
CA LEU A 151 0.67 -14.19 -20.53
C LEU A 151 -0.14 -14.16 -21.83
N ASN A 152 -1.07 -15.10 -22.03
CA ASN A 152 -1.98 -15.18 -23.17
C ASN A 152 -1.26 -14.91 -24.53
N ARG A 153 -0.14 -15.61 -24.76
CA ARG A 153 0.72 -15.54 -25.97
C ARG A 153 1.49 -14.22 -26.21
N LYS A 154 1.52 -13.28 -25.26
CA LYS A 154 2.36 -12.07 -25.37
C LYS A 154 3.84 -12.41 -25.20
N ARG A 155 4.70 -11.80 -26.02
CA ARG A 155 6.15 -12.04 -25.97
C ARG A 155 6.77 -11.32 -24.78
N MET A 156 7.50 -12.10 -23.99
CA MET A 156 8.17 -11.69 -22.76
C MET A 156 9.53 -10.98 -22.97
N LYS A 157 9.95 -10.80 -24.23
CA LYS A 157 11.34 -10.48 -24.61
C LYS A 157 11.88 -9.16 -24.07
N ASP A 158 11.04 -8.31 -23.50
CA ASP A 158 11.42 -6.96 -23.05
C ASP A 158 11.49 -6.78 -21.53
N SER A 159 11.28 -7.84 -20.73
CA SER A 159 11.47 -7.72 -19.28
C SER A 159 12.96 -7.82 -18.95
N PRO A 160 13.58 -6.81 -18.31
CA PRO A 160 14.99 -6.88 -17.92
C PRO A 160 15.24 -7.86 -16.77
N LEU A 161 14.18 -8.35 -16.12
CA LEU A 161 14.22 -9.24 -14.96
C LEU A 161 13.30 -10.46 -15.15
N PRO A 162 13.62 -11.61 -14.50
CA PRO A 162 12.71 -12.75 -14.41
C PRO A 162 11.34 -12.33 -13.89
N ILE A 163 10.29 -13.07 -14.27
CA ILE A 163 8.92 -12.78 -13.82
C ILE A 163 8.56 -13.73 -12.66
N ILE A 164 8.04 -13.19 -11.57
CA ILE A 164 7.60 -13.88 -10.36
C ILE A 164 6.22 -13.36 -10.01
N LYS A 165 5.46 -14.19 -9.32
CA LYS A 165 4.17 -13.85 -8.72
C LYS A 165 4.39 -13.41 -7.28
N SER A 166 3.67 -12.38 -6.83
CA SER A 166 3.79 -11.85 -5.47
C SER A 166 2.46 -11.28 -5.01
N SER A 167 2.26 -11.11 -3.71
CA SER A 167 1.05 -10.46 -3.17
C SER A 167 1.18 -8.93 -3.22
N LEU A 168 0.04 -8.24 -3.31
CA LEU A 168 -0.07 -6.80 -2.99
C LEU A 168 0.26 -6.51 -1.52
N ALA A 169 -0.01 -7.48 -0.64
CA ALA A 169 0.35 -7.39 0.76
C ALA A 169 1.86 -7.59 0.90
N ALA A 170 2.56 -6.48 1.09
CA ALA A 170 4.01 -6.43 1.20
C ALA A 170 4.43 -5.52 2.34
N THR A 171 5.57 -5.86 2.93
CA THR A 171 6.18 -5.12 4.03
C THR A 171 7.66 -4.92 3.76
N PHE A 172 8.14 -3.69 3.86
CA PHE A 172 9.52 -3.37 3.49
C PHE A 172 10.06 -2.15 4.22
N SER A 173 11.39 -2.06 4.28
CA SER A 173 12.09 -1.00 4.99
C SER A 173 12.01 0.35 4.26
N ARG A 174 12.32 1.43 4.98
CA ARG A 174 12.42 2.77 4.38
C ARG A 174 13.54 2.86 3.34
N GLU A 175 14.62 2.12 3.54
CA GLU A 175 15.72 2.01 2.59
C GLU A 175 15.24 1.41 1.27
N ALA A 176 14.45 0.33 1.33
CA ALA A 176 13.82 -0.25 0.16
C ALA A 176 12.90 0.77 -0.51
N ALA A 177 11.98 1.42 0.21
CA ALA A 177 11.11 2.45 -0.36
C ALA A 177 11.87 3.58 -1.04
N ASN A 178 12.95 4.05 -0.43
CA ASN A 178 13.81 5.09 -1.01
C ASN A 178 14.49 4.61 -2.30
N PHE A 179 14.98 3.37 -2.33
CA PHE A 179 15.54 2.77 -3.55
C PHE A 179 14.48 2.73 -4.66
N MET A 180 13.27 2.25 -4.33
CA MET A 180 12.15 2.15 -5.27
C MET A 180 11.74 3.51 -5.88
N VAL A 181 11.85 4.60 -5.11
CA VAL A 181 11.39 5.95 -5.51
C VAL A 181 12.51 6.80 -6.14
N LYS A 182 13.78 6.58 -5.79
CA LYS A 182 14.89 7.44 -6.25
C LYS A 182 15.66 6.87 -7.43
N ASP A 183 15.70 5.55 -7.57
CA ASP A 183 16.40 4.91 -8.67
C ASP A 183 15.58 5.00 -9.98
N LYS A 184 16.27 5.21 -11.10
CA LYS A 184 15.65 5.36 -12.41
C LYS A 184 15.09 4.03 -12.93
N GLU A 185 15.73 2.90 -12.61
CA GLU A 185 15.33 1.60 -13.14
C GLU A 185 13.98 1.12 -12.59
N PRO A 186 13.72 1.13 -11.26
CA PRO A 186 12.41 0.77 -10.71
C PRO A 186 11.28 1.68 -11.23
N LEU A 187 11.53 2.99 -11.31
CA LEU A 187 10.57 3.94 -11.87
C LEU A 187 10.30 3.70 -13.36
N ALA A 188 11.34 3.45 -14.16
CA ALA A 188 11.20 3.14 -15.57
C ALA A 188 10.44 1.82 -15.78
N LEU A 189 10.70 0.81 -14.95
CA LEU A 189 9.96 -0.45 -14.98
C LEU A 189 8.47 -0.21 -14.68
N MET A 190 8.15 0.53 -13.62
CA MET A 190 6.77 0.86 -13.26
C MET A 190 6.03 1.61 -14.38
N ASN A 191 6.69 2.56 -15.05
CA ASN A 191 6.12 3.29 -16.18
C ASN A 191 5.88 2.40 -17.41
N ARG A 192 6.83 1.52 -17.75
CA ARG A 192 6.68 0.53 -18.83
C ARG A 192 5.49 -0.41 -18.56
N CYS A 193 5.28 -0.76 -17.29
CA CYS A 193 4.15 -1.58 -16.87
C CYS A 193 2.80 -0.91 -17.09
N GLY A 194 2.69 0.38 -16.77
CA GLY A 194 1.45 1.15 -16.98
C GLY A 194 1.08 1.34 -18.44
N ALA A 195 2.06 1.39 -19.35
CA ALA A 195 1.79 1.44 -20.79
C ALA A 195 1.27 0.09 -21.31
N ARG A 196 1.87 -1.02 -20.86
CA ARG A 196 1.55 -2.38 -21.35
C ARG A 196 0.24 -2.95 -20.81
N LEU A 197 -0.14 -2.61 -19.57
CA LEU A 197 -1.38 -3.08 -18.95
C LEU A 197 -2.62 -2.36 -19.52
N ARG A 198 -2.51 -1.09 -19.92
CA ARG A 198 -3.63 -0.36 -20.55
C ARG A 198 -3.97 -0.84 -21.96
N GLU A 199 -3.02 -1.46 -22.65
CA GLU A 199 -3.22 -1.98 -24.01
C GLU A 199 -3.78 -3.40 -24.05
N THR A 200 -3.83 -4.09 -22.91
CA THR A 200 -4.16 -5.51 -22.91
C THR A 200 -5.07 -5.90 -21.75
N LEU A 201 -6.26 -6.41 -22.06
CA LEU A 201 -7.27 -6.96 -21.13
C LEU A 201 -6.79 -8.24 -20.38
N SER A 202 -5.49 -8.37 -20.13
CA SER A 202 -4.91 -9.43 -19.29
C SER A 202 -3.82 -8.81 -18.42
N TYR A 203 -4.13 -8.72 -17.14
CA TYR A 203 -3.49 -7.92 -16.09
C TYR A 203 -2.18 -8.50 -15.53
N PHE A 204 -1.31 -9.06 -16.36
CA PHE A 204 -0.16 -9.82 -15.84
C PHE A 204 0.93 -9.77 -16.90
N PRO A 205 2.04 -9.02 -16.72
CA PRO A 205 3.11 -9.43 -15.80
C PRO A 205 4.12 -8.30 -15.43
N CYS A 206 4.04 -7.65 -14.26
CA CYS A 206 4.87 -6.43 -14.14
C CYS A 206 5.49 -6.10 -12.78
N LEU A 207 5.47 -7.04 -11.83
CA LEU A 207 6.05 -6.77 -10.53
C LEU A 207 6.95 -7.89 -10.03
N VAL A 208 8.22 -7.77 -10.43
CA VAL A 208 9.32 -8.50 -9.80
C VAL A 208 10.29 -7.59 -9.06
N ALA A 209 10.24 -6.27 -9.27
CA ALA A 209 11.10 -5.36 -8.53
C ALA A 209 10.38 -4.59 -7.40
N LEU A 210 9.04 -4.58 -7.35
CA LEU A 210 8.27 -3.63 -6.52
C LEU A 210 6.95 -4.19 -5.96
N THR A 211 6.83 -5.50 -5.73
CA THR A 211 5.66 -6.22 -5.12
C THR A 211 4.24 -5.81 -5.50
N ALA A 212 3.60 -6.65 -6.31
CA ALA A 212 2.16 -6.91 -6.34
C ALA A 212 1.73 -7.61 -7.62
N GLU A 213 1.19 -8.81 -7.49
CA GLU A 213 0.15 -9.31 -8.37
C GLU A 213 -1.20 -8.90 -7.75
N ILE A 214 -2.14 -8.40 -8.57
CA ILE A 214 -3.55 -8.39 -8.17
C ILE A 214 -4.03 -9.81 -8.41
N SER A 215 -4.40 -10.54 -7.36
CA SER A 215 -4.90 -11.90 -7.50
C SER A 215 -6.27 -11.86 -8.18
N CYS A 216 -6.26 -12.03 -9.51
CA CYS A 216 -7.46 -12.07 -10.31
C CYS A 216 -7.83 -13.53 -10.56
N GLY A 217 -8.74 -14.07 -9.75
CA GLY A 217 -9.43 -15.30 -10.13
C GLY A 217 -10.34 -15.03 -11.33
N GLU A 218 -10.47 -15.98 -12.25
CA GLU A 218 -11.61 -15.98 -13.15
C GLU A 218 -12.88 -15.89 -12.30
N ASN A 219 -13.82 -15.02 -12.69
CA ASN A 219 -15.16 -15.00 -12.11
C ASN A 219 -15.67 -16.44 -12.07
N MET A 220 -15.79 -17.04 -10.88
CA MET A 220 -16.80 -18.09 -10.72
C MET A 220 -18.13 -17.35 -10.72
N GLU A 221 -18.82 -17.44 -11.85
CA GLU A 221 -20.27 -17.23 -11.94
C GLU A 221 -21.00 -18.01 -10.84
#